data_AF-A0A5B9PEZ0-F1
#
_entry.id   AF-A0A5B9PEZ0-F1
#
_cell.length_a   1.000
_cell.length_b   1.000
_cell.length_c   1.000
_cell.angle_alpha   90.00
_cell.angle_beta   90.00
_cell.angle_gamma   90.00
#
_symmetry.space_group_name_H-M   'P 1'
#
loop_
_entity.id
_entity.type
_entity.pdbx_description
1 polymer ?
#
loop_
_entity_poly.entity_id
_entity_poly.type
_entity_poly.pdbx_seq_one_letter_code
_entity_poly.pdbx_strand_id
1 'polypeptide(L)'
;MPDSRKKFQCPQCQATAKVPVQHLGKRIRCPKCSAVFRAGPKLPKEEEIVAELDDDVPSYAASAATAASTIPQNAGLDAPLDDFGLSTSSPYPPRSQPQQVLAPSARPRPSSRVKHVKRTGGRQEEMSDMDNYFQSTGIFLISLPIIATVLPLIGLQLRRLAKLGDFAPLAAMFLGLIGVGMICYARRKQGDAPILGSAAGVFVLLSGIGGFFMVSALSSPQEQENSGHFAAEFDGDVDRAVAEVRADIEGHRQDAKANWDKLKKEREQARQMHNQMHDQMQQQADDMRRQAAEAHRNAMQNMPSPSDFSPPDFSGAPPGFSTGPPTNNFGRGNPRPGFGRSSGFGGR
;
A
#
# COMPACT_ATOMS: atom_id res chain seq x y z
N MET A 1 11.57 -9.50 -9.33
CA MET A 1 10.70 -10.48 -8.65
C MET A 1 10.20 -11.45 -9.70
N PRO A 2 10.31 -12.78 -9.49
CA PRO A 2 9.75 -13.75 -10.42
C PRO A 2 8.23 -13.61 -10.44
N ASP A 3 7.64 -13.42 -11.63
CA ASP A 3 6.20 -13.28 -11.81
C ASP A 3 5.49 -14.58 -11.38
N SER A 4 4.87 -14.57 -10.19
CA SER A 4 3.99 -15.65 -9.75
C SER A 4 2.75 -15.70 -10.65
N ARG A 5 2.79 -16.51 -11.70
CA ARG A 5 1.67 -16.75 -12.64
C ARG A 5 1.11 -18.15 -12.43
N LYS A 6 -0.19 -18.28 -12.17
CA LYS A 6 -0.89 -19.58 -12.10
C LYS A 6 -1.50 -19.92 -13.47
N LYS A 7 -1.51 -21.21 -13.82
CA LYS A 7 -2.16 -21.72 -15.04
C LYS A 7 -3.65 -21.91 -14.77
N PHE A 8 -4.51 -21.45 -15.67
CA PHE A 8 -5.97 -21.59 -15.57
C PHE A 8 -6.54 -22.11 -16.89
N GLN A 9 -7.54 -23.00 -16.85
CA GLN A 9 -8.24 -23.49 -18.03
C GLN A 9 -9.55 -22.73 -18.23
N CYS A 10 -9.80 -22.26 -19.44
CA CYS A 10 -11.05 -21.59 -19.78
C CYS A 10 -12.21 -22.60 -19.83
N PRO A 11 -13.35 -22.35 -19.15
CA PRO A 11 -14.48 -23.29 -19.16
C PRO A 11 -15.20 -23.41 -20.51
N GLN A 12 -15.04 -22.43 -21.41
CA GLN A 12 -15.73 -22.41 -22.71
C GLN A 12 -14.94 -23.10 -23.83
N CYS A 13 -13.61 -22.91 -23.87
CA CYS A 13 -12.76 -23.44 -24.97
C CYS A 13 -11.59 -24.31 -24.48
N GLN A 14 -11.50 -24.57 -23.18
CA GLN A 14 -10.46 -25.39 -22.53
C GLN A 14 -9.00 -24.91 -22.75
N ALA A 15 -8.81 -23.70 -23.30
CA ALA A 15 -7.49 -23.12 -23.47
C ALA A 15 -6.83 -22.84 -22.11
N THR A 16 -5.55 -23.22 -21.96
CA THR A 16 -4.76 -22.93 -20.77
C THR A 16 -4.08 -21.56 -20.90
N ALA A 17 -4.42 -20.63 -20.00
CA ALA A 17 -3.81 -19.30 -19.92
C ALA A 17 -3.00 -19.13 -18.62
N LYS A 18 -1.93 -18.32 -18.66
CA LYS A 18 -1.16 -17.96 -17.46
C LYS A 18 -1.67 -16.62 -16.93
N VAL A 19 -2.22 -16.63 -15.72
CA VAL A 19 -2.81 -15.44 -15.08
C VAL A 19 -1.93 -15.03 -13.89
N PRO A 20 -1.54 -13.75 -13.77
CA PRO A 20 -0.85 -13.24 -12.59
C PRO A 20 -1.69 -13.45 -11.31
N VAL A 21 -1.03 -13.75 -10.19
CA VAL A 21 -1.72 -14.01 -8.90
C VAL A 21 -2.63 -12.83 -8.46
N GLN A 22 -2.30 -11.60 -8.85
CA GLN A 22 -3.09 -10.38 -8.57
C GLN A 22 -4.49 -10.37 -9.23
N HIS A 23 -4.71 -11.21 -10.24
CA HIS A 23 -6.01 -11.31 -10.93
C HIS A 23 -6.82 -12.54 -10.53
N LEU A 24 -6.36 -13.31 -9.54
CA LEU A 24 -7.17 -14.39 -8.96
C LEU A 24 -8.43 -13.80 -8.31
N GLY A 25 -9.59 -14.40 -8.55
CA GLY A 25 -10.90 -13.93 -8.12
C GLY A 25 -11.52 -12.81 -8.99
N LYS A 26 -10.75 -12.14 -9.86
CA LYS A 26 -11.27 -11.10 -10.78
C LYS A 26 -11.87 -11.72 -12.05
N ARG A 27 -12.74 -10.97 -12.74
CA ARG A 27 -13.28 -11.35 -14.07
C ARG A 27 -12.20 -11.11 -15.12
N ILE A 28 -11.80 -12.15 -15.84
CA ILE A 28 -10.80 -12.09 -16.91
C ILE A 28 -11.40 -12.58 -18.23
N ARG A 29 -10.82 -12.13 -19.36
CA ARG A 29 -11.20 -12.58 -20.71
C ARG A 29 -10.25 -13.68 -21.20
N CYS A 30 -10.81 -14.73 -21.78
CA CYS A 30 -10.01 -15.76 -22.45
C CYS A 30 -9.31 -15.17 -23.69
N PRO A 31 -7.99 -15.37 -23.88
CA PRO A 31 -7.29 -14.89 -25.08
C PRO A 31 -7.68 -15.63 -26.36
N LYS A 32 -8.30 -16.82 -26.29
CA LYS A 32 -8.72 -17.58 -27.47
C LYS A 32 -10.17 -17.31 -27.89
N CYS A 33 -11.12 -17.41 -26.96
CA CYS A 33 -12.55 -17.30 -27.29
C CYS A 33 -13.21 -16.00 -26.80
N SER A 34 -12.45 -15.09 -26.17
CA SER A 34 -12.95 -13.83 -25.58
C SER A 34 -14.01 -13.95 -24.48
N ALA A 35 -14.44 -15.16 -24.12
CA ALA A 35 -15.38 -15.39 -23.04
C ALA A 35 -14.84 -14.85 -21.69
N VAL A 36 -15.72 -14.18 -20.93
CA VAL A 36 -15.41 -13.62 -19.62
C VAL A 36 -15.70 -14.68 -18.55
N PHE A 37 -14.72 -15.00 -17.71
CA PHE A 37 -14.88 -15.94 -16.58
C PHE A 37 -14.11 -15.44 -15.34
N ARG A 38 -14.41 -15.98 -14.15
CA ARG A 38 -13.67 -15.65 -12.92
C ARG A 38 -12.48 -16.59 -12.75
N ALA A 39 -11.30 -16.03 -12.48
CA ALA A 39 -10.07 -16.80 -12.30
C ALA A 39 -9.97 -17.40 -10.89
N GLY A 40 -10.50 -18.62 -10.70
CA GLY A 40 -10.28 -19.44 -9.51
C GLY A 40 -11.22 -19.17 -8.33
N PRO A 41 -11.22 -20.08 -7.33
CA PRO A 41 -11.92 -19.87 -6.08
C PRO A 41 -11.33 -18.64 -5.38
N LYS A 42 -12.20 -17.78 -4.84
CA LYS A 42 -11.81 -16.62 -4.05
C LYS A 42 -10.98 -17.15 -2.88
N LEU A 43 -9.67 -16.92 -2.90
CA LEU A 43 -8.85 -17.12 -1.69
C LEU A 43 -9.54 -16.29 -0.60
N PRO A 44 -9.87 -16.87 0.57
CA PRO A 44 -10.36 -16.09 1.69
C PRO A 44 -9.36 -14.96 1.91
N LYS A 45 -9.85 -13.73 1.85
CA LYS A 45 -9.02 -12.53 1.95
C LYS A 45 -8.51 -12.53 3.39
N GLU A 46 -7.20 -12.63 3.60
CA GLU A 46 -6.56 -12.62 4.95
C GLU A 46 -6.83 -11.33 5.76
N GLU A 47 -7.61 -10.39 5.24
CA GLU A 47 -8.07 -9.17 5.92
C GLU A 47 -9.28 -9.38 6.84
N GLU A 48 -9.89 -10.57 6.88
CA GLU A 48 -11.04 -10.90 7.76
C GLU A 48 -10.62 -11.82 8.93
N ILE A 49 -9.41 -11.59 9.50
CA ILE A 49 -8.99 -12.20 10.78
C ILE A 49 -8.53 -11.10 11.77
N VAL A 50 -8.82 -9.82 11.50
CA VAL A 50 -8.46 -8.69 12.40
C VAL A 50 -9.69 -7.92 12.89
N ALA A 51 -10.89 -8.48 12.76
CA ALA A 51 -12.14 -7.82 13.14
C ALA A 51 -12.84 -8.43 14.38
N GLU A 52 -12.13 -9.25 15.17
CA GLU A 52 -12.71 -9.86 16.38
C GLU A 52 -11.70 -9.89 17.55
N LEU A 53 -10.97 -8.79 17.73
CA LEU A 53 -10.23 -8.49 18.95
C LEU A 53 -10.51 -7.02 19.34
N ASP A 54 -11.75 -6.76 19.72
CA ASP A 54 -12.11 -5.61 20.57
C ASP A 54 -12.90 -6.14 21.77
N ASP A 55 -12.78 -5.42 22.89
CA ASP A 55 -13.51 -5.56 24.17
C ASP A 55 -12.93 -6.49 25.25
N ASP A 56 -11.76 -6.14 25.81
CA ASP A 56 -11.49 -6.29 27.26
C ASP A 56 -10.19 -5.54 27.65
N VAL A 57 -10.26 -4.20 27.68
CA VAL A 57 -9.24 -3.39 28.38
C VAL A 57 -9.91 -2.78 29.62
N PRO A 58 -9.69 -3.35 30.83
CA PRO A 58 -10.26 -2.80 32.05
C PRO A 58 -9.65 -1.43 32.36
N SER A 59 -10.55 -0.46 32.49
CA SER A 59 -10.33 0.91 32.97
C SER A 59 -9.75 0.91 34.39
N TYR A 60 -8.44 1.09 34.53
CA TYR A 60 -7.79 1.46 35.79
C TYR A 60 -7.51 2.97 35.81
N ALA A 61 -8.54 3.74 36.14
CA ALA A 61 -8.35 5.08 36.65
C ALA A 61 -9.22 5.26 37.90
N ALA A 62 -8.58 5.78 38.95
CA ALA A 62 -9.15 6.27 40.21
C ALA A 62 -9.47 5.23 41.30
N SER A 63 -8.49 5.01 42.18
CA SER A 63 -8.76 5.00 43.62
C SER A 63 -7.66 5.77 44.35
N ALA A 64 -8.14 6.69 45.17
CA ALA A 64 -7.44 7.83 45.72
C ALA A 64 -6.51 7.49 46.89
N ALA A 65 -5.67 8.47 47.19
CA ALA A 65 -4.80 8.56 48.35
C ALA A 65 -5.47 8.19 49.69
N THR A 66 -4.79 7.43 50.55
CA THR A 66 -4.43 7.86 51.91
C THR A 66 -3.38 6.96 52.56
N ALA A 67 -2.56 7.59 53.41
CA ALA A 67 -1.84 7.06 54.57
C ALA A 67 -0.45 6.42 54.38
N ALA A 68 0.54 7.20 54.81
CA ALA A 68 1.82 6.75 55.32
C ALA A 68 1.66 5.80 56.52
N SER A 69 2.45 4.72 56.57
CA SER A 69 2.97 4.14 57.83
C SER A 69 4.01 3.04 57.54
N THR A 70 5.23 3.27 58.02
CA THR A 70 6.09 2.30 58.73
C THR A 70 6.60 1.03 58.01
N ILE A 71 7.92 1.00 57.80
CA ILE A 71 8.78 -0.19 57.55
C ILE A 71 8.81 -1.05 58.84
N PRO A 72 8.83 -2.40 58.74
CA PRO A 72 10.09 -3.09 59.01
C PRO A 72 10.41 -4.26 58.07
N GLN A 73 11.72 -4.52 58.02
CA GLN A 73 12.42 -5.67 57.47
C GLN A 73 11.84 -7.01 57.98
N ASN A 74 11.77 -8.05 57.13
CA ASN A 74 12.50 -9.30 57.34
C ASN A 74 12.13 -10.44 56.37
N ALA A 75 13.13 -11.32 56.24
CA ALA A 75 13.06 -12.77 56.03
C ALA A 75 12.84 -13.27 54.60
N GLY A 76 13.92 -13.88 54.10
CA GLY A 76 13.94 -14.68 52.90
C GLY A 76 13.00 -15.89 52.96
N LEU A 77 12.68 -16.37 51.78
CA LEU A 77 12.19 -17.71 51.56
C LEU A 77 12.79 -18.17 50.24
N ASP A 78 13.85 -18.95 50.40
CA ASP A 78 14.34 -19.90 49.42
C ASP A 78 13.18 -20.75 48.91
N ALA A 79 13.01 -20.82 47.60
CA ALA A 79 12.23 -21.86 46.96
C ALA A 79 13.04 -22.42 45.76
N PRO A 80 13.20 -23.74 45.68
CA PRO A 80 14.12 -24.40 44.78
C PRO A 80 13.63 -24.45 43.32
N LEU A 81 14.61 -24.32 42.43
CA LEU A 81 14.55 -24.60 41.00
C LEU A 81 14.47 -26.11 40.78
N ASP A 82 13.29 -26.61 40.44
CA ASP A 82 13.11 -27.96 39.92
C ASP A 82 12.69 -27.91 38.44
N ASP A 83 13.66 -28.27 37.60
CA ASP A 83 13.55 -29.34 36.59
C ASP A 83 12.40 -29.24 35.55
N PHE A 84 12.64 -28.50 34.47
CA PHE A 84 12.05 -28.81 33.17
C PHE A 84 13.15 -29.21 32.19
N GLY A 85 13.52 -30.50 32.25
CA GLY A 85 14.19 -31.20 31.18
C GLY A 85 13.36 -31.15 29.89
N LEU A 86 13.82 -30.36 28.93
CA LEU A 86 13.45 -30.50 27.52
C LEU A 86 14.69 -30.71 26.68
N SER A 87 15.00 -32.00 26.53
CA SER A 87 15.78 -32.58 25.46
C SER A 87 15.20 -32.18 24.10
N THR A 88 15.87 -31.28 23.39
CA THR A 88 15.82 -31.23 21.92
C THR A 88 17.20 -30.90 21.36
N SER A 89 18.08 -31.89 21.36
CA SER A 89 19.28 -31.93 20.53
C SER A 89 18.89 -32.29 19.10
N SER A 90 18.76 -31.30 18.23
CA SER A 90 18.73 -31.49 16.77
C SER A 90 20.05 -30.97 16.18
N PRO A 91 20.97 -31.85 15.76
CA PRO A 91 22.23 -31.44 15.17
C PRO A 91 22.03 -30.98 13.72
N TYR A 92 22.15 -29.67 13.48
CA TYR A 92 22.36 -29.15 12.12
C TYR A 92 23.83 -29.32 11.72
N PRO A 93 24.13 -29.81 10.50
CA PRO A 93 25.50 -29.92 10.03
C PRO A 93 26.09 -28.54 9.66
N PRO A 94 27.40 -28.32 9.86
CA PRO A 94 28.06 -27.08 9.50
C PRO A 94 28.14 -26.90 7.98
N ARG A 95 27.66 -25.75 7.51
CA ARG A 95 27.79 -25.28 6.13
C ARG A 95 29.23 -24.81 5.90
N SER A 96 29.96 -25.58 5.11
CA SER A 96 31.29 -25.25 4.60
C SER A 96 31.27 -23.92 3.82
N GLN A 97 31.97 -22.91 4.35
CA GLN A 97 32.40 -21.74 3.60
C GLN A 97 33.71 -22.09 2.88
N PRO A 98 33.83 -21.88 1.56
CA PRO A 98 35.14 -21.80 0.94
C PRO A 98 35.77 -20.43 1.26
N GLN A 99 36.92 -20.49 1.92
CA GLN A 99 37.89 -19.39 1.97
C GLN A 99 38.17 -18.93 0.54
N GLN A 100 37.89 -17.66 0.23
CA GLN A 100 38.54 -17.00 -0.89
C GLN A 100 39.61 -16.05 -0.37
N VAL A 101 40.81 -16.47 -0.71
CA VAL A 101 42.12 -15.86 -0.52
C VAL A 101 42.14 -14.44 -1.10
N LEU A 102 42.78 -13.56 -0.35
CA LEU A 102 43.21 -12.22 -0.73
C LEU A 102 43.85 -12.18 -2.12
N ALA A 103 43.45 -11.19 -2.93
CA ALA A 103 44.33 -10.59 -3.92
C ALA A 103 44.05 -9.07 -3.98
N PRO A 104 45.04 -8.20 -3.76
CA PRO A 104 44.94 -6.77 -4.03
C PRO A 104 45.43 -6.52 -5.46
N SER A 105 44.56 -6.14 -6.39
CA SER A 105 45.05 -5.62 -7.68
C SER A 105 44.05 -4.70 -8.38
N ALA A 106 44.58 -3.53 -8.71
CA ALA A 106 44.21 -2.63 -9.80
C ALA A 106 42.85 -1.89 -9.74
N ARG A 107 42.96 -0.59 -9.43
CA ARG A 107 42.02 0.47 -9.84
C ARG A 107 41.74 0.41 -11.36
N PRO A 108 40.49 0.55 -11.80
CA PRO A 108 40.16 1.17 -13.07
C PRO A 108 39.58 2.58 -12.88
N ARG A 109 39.94 3.43 -13.85
CA ARG A 109 39.67 4.87 -13.98
C ARG A 109 38.17 5.22 -14.02
N PRO A 110 37.81 6.46 -13.64
CA PRO A 110 36.48 7.00 -13.81
C PRO A 110 36.26 7.37 -15.28
N SER A 111 35.27 6.77 -15.94
CA SER A 111 34.88 7.14 -17.30
C SER A 111 33.40 6.85 -17.53
N SER A 112 32.78 7.80 -18.23
CA SER A 112 31.41 7.84 -18.71
C SER A 112 30.33 8.17 -17.66
N ARG A 113 30.12 9.47 -17.56
CA ARG A 113 28.87 10.18 -17.31
C ARG A 113 27.70 9.49 -18.02
N VAL A 114 27.15 8.44 -17.41
CA VAL A 114 25.85 7.89 -17.78
C VAL A 114 24.83 8.98 -17.43
N LYS A 115 24.28 9.62 -18.46
CA LYS A 115 23.09 10.46 -18.31
C LYS A 115 22.06 9.56 -17.62
N HIS A 116 21.73 9.86 -16.37
CA HIS A 116 20.56 9.36 -15.71
C HIS A 116 19.36 9.75 -16.59
N VAL A 117 18.99 8.85 -17.51
CA VAL A 117 17.65 8.84 -18.06
C VAL A 117 16.79 8.58 -16.85
N LYS A 118 16.19 9.66 -16.34
CA LYS A 118 15.12 9.65 -15.35
C LYS A 118 14.00 8.85 -16.01
N ARG A 119 14.09 7.53 -15.94
CA ARG A 119 13.01 6.60 -16.23
C ARG A 119 11.96 6.99 -15.20
N THR A 120 11.08 7.90 -15.59
CA THR A 120 9.73 8.01 -15.06
C THR A 120 9.01 6.72 -15.46
N GLY A 121 9.51 5.59 -14.97
CA GLY A 121 8.69 4.41 -14.75
C GLY A 121 7.77 4.85 -13.63
N GLY A 122 6.72 5.59 -14.01
CA GLY A 122 5.62 5.93 -13.14
C GLY A 122 5.23 4.62 -12.51
N ARG A 123 5.53 4.52 -11.21
CA ARG A 123 4.84 3.60 -10.33
C ARG A 123 3.38 3.88 -10.67
N GLN A 124 2.71 2.97 -11.37
CA GLN A 124 1.27 2.93 -11.32
C GLN A 124 0.99 2.63 -9.85
N GLU A 125 0.97 3.68 -9.04
CA GLU A 125 0.22 3.65 -7.80
C GLU A 125 -1.16 3.22 -8.29
N GLU A 126 -1.50 1.96 -7.98
CA GLU A 126 -2.82 1.42 -8.23
C GLU A 126 -3.77 2.45 -7.64
N MET A 127 -4.39 3.25 -8.53
CA MET A 127 -5.38 4.22 -8.14
C MET A 127 -6.41 3.43 -7.35
N SER A 128 -6.69 3.91 -6.13
CA SER A 128 -7.74 3.32 -5.31
C SER A 128 -8.99 3.18 -6.16
N ASP A 129 -9.71 2.06 -6.04
CA ASP A 129 -10.97 1.84 -6.77
C ASP A 129 -11.96 3.01 -6.58
N MET A 130 -11.88 3.70 -5.43
CA MET A 130 -12.61 4.95 -5.15
C MET A 130 -12.23 6.10 -6.08
N ASP A 131 -10.96 6.28 -6.41
CA ASP A 131 -10.50 7.35 -7.29
C ASP A 131 -10.96 7.13 -8.74
N ASN A 132 -11.00 5.87 -9.18
CA ASN A 132 -11.62 5.49 -10.47
C ASN A 132 -13.13 5.77 -10.47
N TYR A 133 -13.82 5.50 -9.36
CA TYR A 133 -15.25 5.80 -9.23
C TYR A 133 -15.51 7.31 -9.29
N PHE A 134 -14.75 8.12 -8.56
CA PHE A 134 -14.86 9.59 -8.60
C PHE A 134 -14.55 10.17 -9.97
N GLN A 135 -13.53 9.65 -10.66
CA GLN A 135 -13.20 10.09 -12.00
C GLN A 135 -14.33 9.74 -13.00
N SER A 136 -14.86 8.52 -12.94
CA SER A 136 -15.96 8.11 -13.83
C SER A 136 -17.25 8.88 -13.56
N THR A 137 -17.59 9.09 -12.29
CA THR A 137 -18.78 9.84 -11.87
C THR A 137 -18.65 11.31 -12.23
N GLY A 138 -17.48 11.92 -12.02
CA GLY A 138 -17.19 13.30 -12.40
C GLY A 138 -17.32 13.52 -13.91
N ILE A 139 -16.81 12.61 -14.74
CA ILE A 139 -16.98 12.67 -16.21
C ILE A 139 -18.46 12.59 -16.57
N PHE A 140 -19.22 11.71 -15.92
CA PHE A 140 -20.65 11.55 -16.17
C PHE A 140 -21.43 12.85 -15.85
N LEU A 141 -21.15 13.45 -14.69
CA LEU A 141 -21.77 14.71 -14.25
C LEU A 141 -21.46 15.89 -15.17
N ILE A 142 -20.27 15.94 -15.79
CA ILE A 142 -19.92 16.96 -16.78
C ILE A 142 -20.59 16.70 -18.13
N SER A 143 -20.76 15.43 -18.52
CA SER A 143 -21.38 15.08 -19.80
C SER A 143 -22.89 15.33 -19.84
N LEU A 144 -23.60 15.17 -18.71
CA LEU A 144 -25.05 15.38 -18.61
C LEU A 144 -25.52 16.78 -19.03
N PRO A 145 -24.93 17.91 -18.56
CA PRO A 145 -25.32 19.24 -19.00
C PRO A 145 -25.01 19.50 -20.48
N ILE A 146 -23.92 18.93 -21.02
CA ILE A 146 -23.59 19.03 -22.45
C ILE A 146 -24.63 18.29 -23.29
N ILE A 147 -25.00 17.08 -22.87
CA ILE A 147 -26.05 16.29 -23.55
C ILE A 147 -27.40 17.02 -23.46
N ALA A 148 -27.71 17.62 -22.30
CA ALA A 148 -28.95 18.37 -22.09
C ALA A 148 -29.03 19.65 -22.94
N THR A 149 -27.92 20.30 -23.27
CA THR A 149 -27.89 21.47 -24.17
C THR A 149 -27.91 21.08 -25.65
N VAL A 150 -27.31 19.94 -26.02
CA VAL A 150 -27.25 19.47 -27.41
C VAL A 150 -28.55 18.78 -27.85
N LEU A 151 -29.22 18.02 -26.98
CA LEU A 151 -30.47 17.31 -27.31
C LEU A 151 -31.60 18.21 -27.87
N PRO A 152 -31.87 19.40 -27.29
CA PRO A 152 -32.83 20.35 -27.84
C PRO A 152 -32.47 20.84 -29.25
N LEU A 153 -31.18 21.03 -29.53
CA LEU A 153 -30.69 21.46 -30.85
C LEU A 153 -30.95 20.40 -31.93
N ILE A 154 -31.00 19.11 -31.56
CA ILE A 154 -31.26 18.00 -32.47
C ILE A 154 -32.78 17.77 -32.63
N GLY A 155 -33.63 18.53 -31.93
CA GLY A 155 -35.09 18.36 -32.01
C GLY A 155 -35.62 17.15 -31.25
N LEU A 156 -34.79 16.50 -30.43
CA LEU A 156 -35.19 15.40 -29.55
C LEU A 156 -35.82 15.98 -28.28
N GLN A 157 -37.09 16.37 -28.36
CA GLN A 157 -37.85 16.80 -27.18
C GLN A 157 -38.13 15.60 -26.26
N LEU A 158 -37.33 15.47 -25.20
CA LEU A 158 -37.62 14.54 -24.10
C LEU A 158 -38.88 15.02 -23.37
N ARG A 159 -40.06 14.56 -23.82
CA ARG A 159 -41.38 14.90 -23.25
C ARG A 159 -41.48 14.69 -21.73
N ARG A 160 -40.57 13.91 -21.12
CA ARG A 160 -40.52 13.70 -19.67
C ARG A 160 -39.74 14.76 -18.89
N LEU A 161 -38.86 15.53 -19.52
CA LEU A 161 -38.09 16.60 -18.86
C LEU A 161 -38.83 17.94 -18.80
N ALA A 162 -39.94 18.09 -19.55
CA ALA A 162 -40.74 19.32 -19.52
C ALA A 162 -41.28 19.67 -18.12
N LYS A 163 -41.39 18.68 -17.21
CA LYS A 163 -41.81 18.94 -15.82
C LYS A 163 -40.76 19.65 -14.97
N LEU A 164 -39.49 19.70 -15.38
CA LEU A 164 -38.44 20.42 -14.64
C LEU A 164 -38.50 21.94 -14.86
N GLY A 165 -39.29 22.43 -15.81
CA GLY A 165 -39.51 23.85 -16.05
C GLY A 165 -38.23 24.66 -16.28
N ASP A 166 -38.31 25.95 -15.96
CA ASP A 166 -37.23 26.93 -16.15
C ASP A 166 -36.01 26.69 -15.23
N PHE A 167 -36.09 25.75 -14.29
CA PHE A 167 -34.97 25.38 -13.42
C PHE A 167 -33.99 24.38 -14.06
N ALA A 168 -34.35 23.76 -15.17
CA ALA A 168 -33.48 22.82 -15.89
C ALA A 168 -32.07 23.35 -16.21
N PRO A 169 -31.89 24.58 -16.77
CA PRO A 169 -30.56 25.12 -17.03
C PRO A 169 -29.77 25.38 -15.75
N LEU A 170 -30.43 25.87 -14.69
CA LEU A 170 -29.79 26.12 -13.40
C LEU A 170 -29.26 24.81 -12.78
N ALA A 171 -30.09 23.77 -12.74
CA ALA A 171 -29.71 22.45 -12.23
C ALA A 171 -28.57 21.82 -13.04
N ALA A 172 -28.60 21.96 -14.37
CA ALA A 172 -27.53 21.51 -15.25
C ALA A 172 -26.20 22.20 -14.93
N MET A 173 -26.24 23.52 -14.64
CA MET A 173 -25.06 24.28 -14.27
C MET A 173 -24.46 23.81 -12.94
N PHE A 174 -25.30 23.58 -11.92
CA PHE A 174 -24.87 23.04 -10.62
C PHE A 174 -24.26 21.64 -10.74
N LEU A 175 -24.88 20.73 -11.51
CA LEU A 175 -24.31 19.39 -11.76
C LEU A 175 -22.95 19.48 -12.45
N GLY A 176 -22.81 20.40 -13.42
CA GLY A 176 -21.54 20.64 -14.11
C GLY A 176 -20.44 21.09 -13.13
N LEU A 177 -20.74 22.04 -12.25
CA LEU A 177 -19.80 22.54 -11.23
C LEU A 177 -19.39 21.43 -10.24
N ILE A 178 -20.34 20.61 -9.78
CA ILE A 178 -20.05 19.47 -8.91
C ILE A 178 -19.14 18.46 -9.63
N GLY A 179 -19.43 18.15 -10.90
CA GLY A 179 -18.61 17.25 -11.71
C GLY A 179 -17.17 17.75 -11.88
N VAL A 180 -16.99 19.04 -12.20
CA VAL A 180 -15.66 19.66 -12.29
C VAL A 180 -14.93 19.62 -10.94
N GLY A 181 -15.64 19.91 -9.84
CA GLY A 181 -15.11 19.83 -8.48
C GLY A 181 -14.57 18.42 -8.14
N MET A 182 -15.32 17.37 -8.47
CA MET A 182 -14.89 15.98 -8.26
C MET A 182 -13.64 15.62 -9.06
N ILE A 183 -13.54 16.03 -10.32
CA ILE A 183 -12.35 15.77 -11.16
C ILE A 183 -11.13 16.51 -10.60
N CYS A 184 -11.29 17.78 -10.24
CA CYS A 184 -10.23 18.56 -9.61
C CYS A 184 -9.76 17.94 -8.30
N TYR A 185 -10.69 17.44 -7.47
CA TYR A 185 -10.37 16.74 -6.22
C TYR A 185 -9.57 15.45 -6.47
N ALA A 186 -10.05 14.59 -7.38
CA ALA A 186 -9.37 13.33 -7.73
C ALA A 186 -7.96 13.57 -8.28
N ARG A 187 -7.78 14.62 -9.10
CA ARG A 187 -6.47 14.99 -9.67
C ARG A 187 -5.53 15.64 -8.66
N ARG A 188 -6.04 16.47 -7.74
CA ARG A 188 -5.22 17.05 -6.67
C ARG A 188 -4.59 15.96 -5.80
N LYS A 189 -5.32 14.88 -5.55
CA LYS A 189 -4.83 13.72 -4.79
C LYS A 189 -3.71 12.96 -5.50
N GLN A 190 -3.65 13.00 -6.83
CA GLN A 190 -2.62 12.33 -7.64
C GLN A 190 -1.28 13.08 -7.69
N GLY A 191 -1.18 14.27 -7.08
CA GLY A 191 0.08 15.03 -7.04
C GLY A 191 0.47 15.70 -8.37
N ASP A 192 -0.36 15.56 -9.41
CA ASP A 192 -0.16 16.19 -10.73
C ASP A 192 -0.65 17.65 -10.74
N ALA A 193 -0.04 18.49 -9.92
CA ALA A 193 -0.28 19.94 -9.91
C ALA A 193 0.84 20.64 -10.69
N PRO A 194 0.71 20.82 -12.02
CA PRO A 194 0.55 22.20 -12.49
C PRO A 194 -0.26 22.43 -13.79
N ILE A 195 -0.69 21.42 -14.54
CA ILE A 195 -1.23 21.66 -15.90
C ILE A 195 -2.74 21.99 -15.92
N LEU A 196 -3.47 21.69 -14.84
CA LEU A 196 -4.94 21.86 -14.82
C LEU A 196 -5.43 23.30 -14.56
N GLY A 197 -4.56 24.20 -14.11
CA GLY A 197 -4.93 25.60 -13.85
C GLY A 197 -5.42 26.33 -15.12
N SER A 198 -4.91 25.94 -16.29
CA SER A 198 -5.32 26.54 -17.56
C SER A 198 -6.62 25.96 -18.11
N ALA A 199 -6.81 24.63 -18.06
CA ALA A 199 -8.00 23.99 -18.65
C ALA A 199 -9.29 24.22 -17.84
N ALA A 200 -9.21 24.15 -16.50
CA ALA A 200 -10.36 24.44 -15.64
C ALA A 200 -10.73 25.93 -15.68
N GLY A 201 -9.72 26.82 -15.75
CA GLY A 201 -9.94 28.27 -15.93
C GLY A 201 -10.64 28.61 -17.25
N VAL A 202 -10.27 27.94 -18.35
CA VAL A 202 -10.92 28.12 -19.66
C VAL A 202 -12.37 27.64 -19.63
N PHE A 203 -12.69 26.55 -18.93
CA PHE A 203 -14.07 26.05 -18.85
C PHE A 203 -14.98 26.98 -18.02
N VAL A 204 -14.46 27.54 -16.93
CA VAL A 204 -15.19 28.55 -16.12
C VAL A 204 -15.38 29.84 -16.91
N LEU A 205 -14.37 30.30 -17.64
CA LEU A 205 -14.48 31.48 -18.52
C LEU A 205 -15.51 31.27 -19.65
N LEU A 206 -15.45 30.14 -20.35
CA LEU A 206 -16.37 29.85 -21.45
C LEU A 206 -17.81 29.65 -20.97
N SER A 207 -18.01 29.04 -19.80
CA SER A 207 -19.35 28.84 -19.22
C SER A 207 -19.95 30.16 -18.73
N GLY A 208 -19.14 31.05 -18.14
CA GLY A 208 -19.58 32.38 -17.72
C GLY A 208 -19.98 33.28 -18.89
N ILE A 209 -19.19 33.27 -19.98
CA ILE A 209 -19.47 34.10 -21.17
C ILE A 209 -20.71 33.59 -21.93
N GLY A 210 -20.88 32.27 -22.05
CA GLY A 210 -22.02 31.67 -22.73
C GLY A 210 -23.35 31.86 -22.00
N GLY A 211 -23.36 31.78 -20.66
CA GLY A 211 -24.57 31.99 -19.85
C GLY A 211 -25.05 33.43 -19.89
N PHE A 212 -24.14 34.41 -19.86
CA PHE A 212 -24.48 35.83 -19.88
C PHE A 212 -25.13 36.24 -21.21
N PHE A 213 -24.60 35.77 -22.34
CA PHE A 213 -25.15 36.10 -23.66
C PHE A 213 -26.54 35.51 -23.92
N MET A 214 -26.85 34.33 -23.38
CA MET A 214 -28.15 33.70 -23.60
C MET A 214 -29.26 34.35 -22.76
N VAL A 215 -28.94 34.82 -21.55
CA VAL A 215 -29.89 35.57 -20.70
C VAL A 215 -30.18 36.96 -21.31
N SER A 216 -29.16 37.64 -21.85
CA SER A 216 -29.36 38.94 -22.52
C SER A 216 -30.18 38.85 -23.82
N ALA A 217 -30.23 37.69 -24.49
CA ALA A 217 -30.98 37.52 -25.74
C ALA A 217 -32.49 37.26 -25.54
N LEU A 218 -32.92 36.91 -24.32
CA LEU A 218 -34.33 36.61 -24.01
C LEU A 218 -35.04 37.75 -23.25
N SER A 219 -34.31 38.75 -22.74
CA SER A 219 -34.92 39.92 -22.11
C SER A 219 -35.53 40.84 -23.16
N SER A 220 -36.87 40.82 -23.22
CA SER A 220 -37.64 41.78 -24.00
C SER A 220 -37.40 43.23 -23.52
N PRO A 221 -37.36 44.22 -24.42
CA PRO A 221 -36.96 45.59 -24.09
C PRO A 221 -37.92 46.37 -23.17
N GLN A 222 -39.04 45.79 -22.72
CA GLN A 222 -40.08 46.52 -21.97
C GLN A 222 -39.90 46.49 -20.43
N GLU A 223 -39.03 45.65 -19.87
CA GLU A 223 -38.79 45.55 -18.42
C GLU A 223 -37.57 46.33 -17.91
N GLN A 224 -36.95 47.17 -18.76
CA GLN A 224 -35.65 47.77 -18.47
C GLN A 224 -35.70 48.98 -17.52
N GLU A 225 -36.87 49.57 -17.27
CA GLU A 225 -36.99 50.78 -16.41
C GLU A 225 -37.09 50.49 -14.90
N ASN A 226 -37.43 49.25 -14.48
CA ASN A 226 -37.56 48.91 -13.05
C ASN A 226 -36.39 48.11 -12.47
N SER A 227 -35.44 47.65 -13.28
CA SER A 227 -34.30 46.82 -12.80
C SER A 227 -33.17 47.63 -12.17
N GLY A 228 -33.13 48.95 -12.37
CA GLY A 228 -32.03 49.80 -11.88
C GLY A 228 -31.98 49.94 -10.35
N HIS A 229 -33.13 49.85 -9.67
CA HIS A 229 -33.18 50.01 -8.22
C HIS A 229 -32.84 48.72 -7.46
N PHE A 230 -33.15 47.55 -8.05
CA PHE A 230 -32.90 46.24 -7.43
C PHE A 230 -31.42 45.81 -7.52
N ALA A 231 -30.70 46.26 -8.55
CA ALA A 231 -29.28 45.93 -8.73
C ALA A 231 -28.38 46.53 -7.64
N ALA A 232 -28.70 47.74 -7.14
CA ALA A 232 -27.86 48.42 -6.15
C ALA A 232 -27.97 47.83 -4.73
N GLU A 233 -29.08 47.15 -4.40
CA GLU A 233 -29.26 46.53 -3.07
C GLU A 233 -28.67 45.12 -3.02
N PHE A 234 -28.64 44.41 -4.14
CA PHE A 234 -28.11 43.04 -4.22
C PHE A 234 -26.57 42.97 -4.13
N ASP A 235 -25.85 43.98 -4.63
CA ASP A 235 -24.38 43.98 -4.62
C ASP A 235 -23.80 44.02 -3.18
N GLY A 236 -24.45 44.73 -2.26
CA GLY A 236 -23.97 44.85 -0.87
C GLY A 236 -24.05 43.55 -0.06
N ASP A 237 -25.12 42.76 -0.26
CA ASP A 237 -25.31 41.49 0.45
C ASP A 237 -24.37 40.40 -0.08
N VAL A 238 -24.05 40.43 -1.38
CA VAL A 238 -23.10 39.49 -2.00
C VAL A 238 -21.69 39.74 -1.46
N ASP A 239 -21.23 40.99 -1.40
CA ASP A 239 -19.90 41.30 -0.87
C ASP A 239 -19.75 40.90 0.61
N ARG A 240 -20.80 41.08 1.41
CA ARG A 240 -20.83 40.64 2.80
C ARG A 240 -20.75 39.13 2.93
N ALA A 241 -21.55 38.38 2.15
CA ALA A 241 -21.51 36.93 2.13
C ALA A 241 -20.15 36.39 1.66
N VAL A 242 -19.55 37.02 0.65
CA VAL A 242 -18.21 36.66 0.15
C VAL A 242 -17.13 36.91 1.21
N ALA A 243 -17.23 38.00 1.97
CA ALA A 243 -16.31 38.31 3.06
C ALA A 243 -16.39 37.28 4.19
N GLU A 244 -17.59 36.87 4.59
CA GLU A 244 -17.82 35.85 5.62
C GLU A 244 -17.27 34.48 5.19
N VAL A 245 -17.58 34.03 3.98
CA VAL A 245 -17.06 32.78 3.43
C VAL A 245 -15.53 32.82 3.31
N ARG A 246 -14.95 33.96 2.95
CA ARG A 246 -13.48 34.12 2.89
C ARG A 246 -12.85 33.99 4.29
N ALA A 247 -13.46 34.55 5.33
CA ALA A 247 -12.97 34.45 6.70
C ALA A 247 -12.98 33.00 7.19
N ASP A 248 -14.08 32.27 6.94
CA ASP A 248 -14.20 30.85 7.28
C ASP A 248 -13.18 29.98 6.55
N ILE A 249 -12.96 30.22 5.25
CA ILE A 249 -11.96 29.49 4.47
C ILE A 249 -10.55 29.69 5.03
N GLU A 250 -10.19 30.91 5.44
CA GLU A 250 -8.86 31.18 6.00
C GLU A 250 -8.72 30.57 7.41
N GLY A 251 -9.78 30.54 8.21
CA GLY A 251 -9.81 29.81 9.48
C GLY A 251 -9.51 28.31 9.29
N HIS A 252 -10.26 27.64 8.42
CA HIS A 252 -10.01 26.24 8.08
C HIS A 252 -8.62 25.99 7.50
N ARG A 253 -8.07 26.94 6.75
CA ARG A 253 -6.71 26.84 6.21
C ARG A 253 -5.65 26.88 7.30
N GLN A 254 -5.84 27.69 8.34
CA GLN A 254 -4.93 27.75 9.49
C GLN A 254 -4.99 26.47 10.32
N ASP A 255 -6.19 25.95 10.59
CA ASP A 255 -6.37 24.68 11.30
C ASP A 255 -5.74 23.51 10.53
N ALA A 256 -5.93 23.48 9.20
CA ALA A 256 -5.31 22.47 8.35
C ALA A 256 -3.77 22.53 8.39
N LYS A 257 -3.17 23.74 8.45
CA LYS A 257 -1.72 23.89 8.62
C LYS A 257 -1.25 23.39 9.99
N ALA A 258 -1.95 23.77 11.06
CA ALA A 258 -1.62 23.32 12.41
C ALA A 258 -1.68 21.78 12.54
N ASN A 259 -2.72 21.17 11.97
CA ASN A 259 -2.86 19.71 11.95
C ASN A 259 -1.78 19.03 11.10
N TRP A 260 -1.42 19.62 9.96
CA TRP A 260 -0.33 19.12 9.12
C TRP A 260 1.02 19.13 9.84
N ASP A 261 1.33 20.20 10.57
CA ASP A 261 2.56 20.31 11.35
C ASP A 261 2.59 19.32 12.52
N LYS A 262 1.44 19.07 13.16
CA LYS A 262 1.30 18.03 14.19
C LYS A 262 1.59 16.64 13.62
N LEU A 263 0.94 16.27 12.52
CA LEU A 263 1.17 14.99 11.83
C LEU A 263 2.62 14.82 11.38
N LYS A 264 3.27 15.91 10.95
CA LYS A 264 4.69 15.87 10.56
C LYS A 264 5.60 15.55 11.75
N LYS A 265 5.31 16.11 12.94
CA LYS A 265 6.03 15.79 14.18
C LYS A 265 5.80 14.35 14.62
N GLU A 266 4.55 13.88 14.62
CA GLU A 266 4.21 12.49 14.97
C GLU A 266 4.88 11.49 14.02
N ARG A 267 4.92 11.77 12.71
CA ARG A 267 5.61 10.92 11.74
C ARG A 267 7.13 10.90 11.97
N GLU A 268 7.72 12.02 12.38
CA GLU A 268 9.14 12.05 12.71
C GLU A 268 9.44 11.27 13.98
N GLN A 269 8.61 11.40 15.01
CA GLN A 269 8.70 10.61 16.23
C GLN A 269 8.57 9.11 15.96
N ALA A 270 7.63 8.70 15.09
CA ALA A 270 7.49 7.31 14.67
C ALA A 270 8.73 6.78 13.93
N ARG A 271 9.36 7.60 13.08
CA ARG A 271 10.64 7.24 12.42
C ARG A 271 11.77 7.08 13.43
N GLN A 272 11.85 7.96 14.42
CA GLN A 272 12.87 7.86 15.47
C GLN A 272 12.68 6.59 16.30
N MET A 273 11.44 6.27 16.71
CA MET A 273 11.14 5.03 17.44
C MET A 273 11.44 3.78 16.61
N HIS A 274 11.13 3.79 15.31
CA HIS A 274 11.46 2.67 14.42
C HIS A 274 12.97 2.45 14.30
N ASN A 275 13.75 3.52 14.15
CA ASN A 275 15.21 3.44 14.11
C ASN A 275 15.78 2.93 15.44
N GLN A 276 15.28 3.43 16.58
CA GLN A 276 15.67 2.95 17.90
C GLN A 276 15.38 1.46 18.08
N MET A 277 14.20 0.99 17.66
CA MET A 277 13.84 -0.43 17.73
C MET A 277 14.75 -1.29 16.83
N HIS A 278 15.10 -0.79 15.64
CA HIS A 278 16.03 -1.49 14.75
C HIS A 278 17.43 -1.58 15.35
N ASP A 279 17.92 -0.52 15.98
CA ASP A 279 19.21 -0.51 16.66
C ASP A 279 19.22 -1.47 17.86
N GLN A 280 18.13 -1.52 18.64
CA GLN A 280 17.98 -2.50 19.74
C GLN A 280 18.01 -3.94 19.22
N MET A 281 17.31 -4.22 18.11
CA MET A 281 17.31 -5.55 17.51
C MET A 281 18.69 -5.94 16.97
N GLN A 282 19.44 -4.99 16.42
CA GLN A 282 20.83 -5.22 16.00
C GLN A 282 21.75 -5.50 17.19
N GLN A 283 21.61 -4.74 18.27
CA GLN A 283 22.37 -4.98 19.51
C GLN A 283 22.10 -6.37 20.07
N GLN A 284 20.84 -6.78 20.16
CA GLN A 284 20.46 -8.14 20.58
C GLN A 284 21.05 -9.23 19.67
N ALA A 285 21.03 -9.01 18.36
CA ALA A 285 21.61 -9.97 17.40
C ALA A 285 23.14 -10.09 17.56
N ASP A 286 23.83 -8.98 17.82
CA ASP A 286 25.27 -8.98 18.02
C ASP A 286 25.68 -9.55 19.39
N ASP A 287 24.89 -9.33 20.43
CA ASP A 287 25.08 -9.96 21.74
C ASP A 287 24.91 -11.48 21.66
N MET A 288 23.88 -11.97 20.94
CA MET A 288 23.72 -13.40 20.69
C MET A 288 24.91 -13.99 19.91
N ARG A 289 25.49 -13.24 18.94
CA ARG A 289 26.69 -13.69 18.22
C ARG A 289 27.91 -13.76 19.13
N ARG A 290 28.08 -12.80 20.05
CA ARG A 290 29.17 -12.82 21.04
C ARG A 290 29.04 -14.00 21.99
N GLN A 291 27.84 -14.24 22.53
CA GLN A 291 27.56 -15.39 23.40
C GLN A 291 27.83 -16.72 22.68
N ALA A 292 27.42 -16.85 21.42
CA ALA A 292 27.70 -18.06 20.64
C ALA A 292 29.20 -18.26 20.39
N ALA A 293 29.96 -17.18 20.14
CA ALA A 293 31.40 -17.25 19.97
C ALA A 293 32.14 -17.62 21.27
N GLU A 294 31.68 -17.10 22.41
CA GLU A 294 32.20 -17.45 23.74
C GLU A 294 31.88 -18.89 24.11
N ALA A 295 30.64 -19.34 23.89
CA ALA A 295 30.26 -20.74 24.09
C ALA A 295 31.12 -21.69 23.24
N HIS A 296 31.38 -21.33 21.99
CA HIS A 296 32.28 -22.09 21.12
C HIS A 296 33.73 -22.07 21.63
N ARG A 297 34.24 -20.92 22.10
CA ARG A 297 35.58 -20.83 22.71
C ARG A 297 35.70 -21.71 23.97
N ASN A 298 34.69 -21.69 24.83
CA ASN A 298 34.65 -22.50 26.04
C ASN A 298 34.56 -24.00 25.71
N ALA A 299 33.78 -24.38 24.68
CA ALA A 299 33.73 -25.75 24.19
C ALA A 299 35.09 -26.24 23.67
N MET A 300 35.85 -25.37 22.98
CA MET A 300 37.21 -25.68 22.53
C MET A 300 38.21 -25.81 23.69
N GLN A 301 38.07 -25.02 24.75
CA GLN A 301 38.93 -25.11 25.94
C GLN A 301 38.66 -26.35 26.79
N ASN A 302 37.41 -26.81 26.82
CA ASN A 302 36.99 -28.01 27.57
C ASN A 302 37.04 -29.30 26.74
N MET A 303 37.54 -29.27 25.49
CA MET A 303 37.72 -30.49 24.73
C MET A 303 38.83 -31.34 25.39
N PRO A 304 38.57 -32.61 25.74
CA PRO A 304 39.59 -33.50 26.25
C PRO A 304 40.72 -33.62 25.22
N SER A 305 41.97 -33.65 25.71
CA SER A 305 43.10 -33.78 24.82
C SER A 305 43.01 -35.11 24.08
N PRO A 306 43.43 -35.19 22.79
CA PRO A 306 43.39 -36.44 22.05
C PRO A 306 44.24 -37.55 22.68
N SER A 307 45.16 -37.23 23.59
CA SER A 307 45.93 -38.20 24.38
C SER A 307 45.11 -38.92 25.47
N ASP A 308 43.96 -38.40 25.87
CA ASP A 308 43.11 -39.01 26.91
C ASP A 308 42.19 -40.11 26.35
N PHE A 309 42.07 -40.19 25.02
CA PHE A 309 41.38 -41.29 24.36
C PHE A 309 42.29 -42.52 24.27
N SER A 310 42.28 -43.32 25.34
CA SER A 310 42.71 -44.71 25.21
C SER A 310 41.80 -45.40 24.20
N PRO A 311 42.34 -46.02 23.12
CA PRO A 311 41.51 -46.74 22.17
C PRO A 311 40.70 -47.79 22.93
N PRO A 312 39.39 -47.92 22.64
CA PRO A 312 38.60 -48.96 23.27
C PRO A 312 39.23 -50.32 22.95
N ASP A 313 39.53 -51.07 24.00
CA ASP A 313 40.06 -52.44 23.89
C ASP A 313 39.04 -53.29 23.12
N PHE A 314 39.31 -53.54 21.85
CA PHE A 314 38.43 -54.25 20.90
C PHE A 314 38.46 -55.77 21.10
N SER A 315 38.62 -56.24 22.33
CA SER A 315 38.72 -57.67 22.67
C SER A 315 37.37 -58.35 22.90
N GLY A 316 36.25 -57.62 22.78
CA GLY A 316 34.88 -58.17 22.83
C GLY A 316 34.17 -58.10 21.50
N ALA A 317 34.38 -59.07 20.60
CA ALA A 317 33.58 -59.24 19.40
C ALA A 317 32.14 -59.68 19.78
N PRO A 318 31.09 -58.89 19.47
CA PRO A 318 29.73 -59.40 19.60
C PRO A 318 29.48 -60.45 18.51
N PRO A 319 29.02 -61.66 18.84
CA PRO A 319 28.65 -62.64 17.83
C PRO A 319 27.35 -62.20 17.14
N GLY A 320 27.39 -62.06 15.82
CA GLY A 320 26.24 -62.42 14.98
C GLY A 320 25.38 -61.33 14.36
N PHE A 321 25.93 -60.19 13.90
CA PHE A 321 25.20 -59.37 12.91
C PHE A 321 25.60 -59.72 11.49
N SER A 322 24.74 -60.54 10.89
CA SER A 322 24.72 -60.95 9.48
C SER A 322 24.79 -59.74 8.54
N THR A 323 25.80 -59.73 7.69
CA THR A 323 25.98 -58.82 6.56
C THR A 323 24.98 -59.17 5.45
N GLY A 324 23.76 -58.66 5.56
CA GLY A 324 22.87 -58.54 4.40
C GLY A 324 23.38 -57.46 3.46
N PRO A 325 23.46 -57.70 2.14
CA PRO A 325 23.92 -56.70 1.17
C PRO A 325 22.97 -55.49 1.18
N PRO A 326 23.47 -54.24 1.14
CA PRO A 326 22.62 -53.08 1.03
C PRO A 326 21.95 -53.10 -0.35
N THR A 327 20.66 -53.45 -0.39
CA THR A 327 19.84 -53.20 -1.57
C THR A 327 19.74 -51.69 -1.73
N ASN A 328 20.47 -51.19 -2.73
CA ASN A 328 20.36 -49.84 -3.28
C ASN A 328 18.91 -49.57 -3.70
N ASN A 329 18.08 -49.13 -2.75
CA ASN A 329 16.76 -48.61 -3.06
C ASN A 329 16.95 -47.16 -3.52
N PHE A 330 17.34 -47.01 -4.79
CA PHE A 330 17.22 -45.78 -5.56
C PHE A 330 15.73 -45.44 -5.70
N GLY A 331 15.15 -44.96 -4.60
CA GLY A 331 13.84 -44.33 -4.55
C GLY A 331 13.91 -43.00 -5.30
N ARG A 332 13.61 -43.10 -6.60
CA ARG A 332 12.96 -42.10 -7.45
C ARG A 332 12.82 -40.69 -6.84
N GLY A 333 13.60 -39.79 -7.40
CA GLY A 333 13.08 -38.56 -8.02
C GLY A 333 12.43 -37.54 -7.09
N ASN A 334 13.24 -36.64 -6.53
CA ASN A 334 12.80 -35.27 -6.30
C ASN A 334 13.51 -34.37 -7.33
N PRO A 335 12.79 -33.76 -8.29
CA PRO A 335 13.42 -32.93 -9.31
C PRO A 335 14.02 -31.69 -8.65
N ARG A 336 15.35 -31.57 -8.72
CA ARG A 336 16.05 -30.31 -8.44
C ARG A 336 15.46 -29.21 -9.32
N PRO A 337 15.07 -28.04 -8.78
CA PRO A 337 14.71 -26.90 -9.61
C PRO A 337 15.95 -26.48 -10.40
N GLY A 338 15.88 -26.64 -11.72
CA GLY A 338 16.93 -26.23 -12.63
C GLY A 338 17.18 -24.74 -12.53
N PHE A 339 18.41 -24.37 -12.13
CA PHE A 339 18.96 -23.04 -12.37
C PHE A 339 19.16 -22.87 -13.88
N GLY A 340 18.15 -22.34 -14.55
CA GLY A 340 18.25 -21.89 -15.92
C GLY A 340 19.24 -20.73 -16.02
N ARG A 341 20.49 -21.03 -16.37
CA ARG A 341 21.44 -20.07 -16.94
C ARG A 341 20.88 -19.62 -18.29
N SER A 342 20.17 -18.49 -18.30
CA SER A 342 19.88 -17.76 -19.54
C SER A 342 21.16 -17.05 -20.00
N SER A 343 21.96 -17.75 -20.80
CA SER A 343 22.98 -17.13 -21.66
C SER A 343 22.28 -16.66 -22.93
N GLY A 344 21.80 -15.42 -22.92
CA GLY A 344 21.33 -14.72 -24.10
C GLY A 344 22.46 -13.89 -24.70
N PHE A 345 23.27 -14.54 -25.53
CA PHE A 345 24.22 -13.90 -26.46
C PHE A 345 23.55 -13.84 -27.85
N GLY A 346 23.59 -12.67 -28.49
CA GLY A 346 23.10 -12.37 -29.85
C GLY A 346 22.53 -10.94 -29.85
N GLY A 347 23.13 -9.92 -30.49
CA GLY A 347 23.65 -9.87 -31.86
C GLY A 347 22.44 -9.83 -32.81
N ARG A 348 22.05 -8.73 -33.46
CA ARG A 348 22.76 -7.57 -34.03
C ARG A 348 22.03 -6.26 -33.73
#